data_AF-A0A4U6T2D0-F1
#
_entry.id   AF-A0A4U6T2D0-F1
#
_cell.length_a   1.000
_cell.length_b   1.000
_cell.length_c   1.000
_cell.angle_alpha   90.00
_cell.angle_beta   90.00
_cell.angle_gamma   90.00
#
_symmetry.space_group_name_H-M   'P 1'
#
loop_
_entity.id
_entity.type
_entity.pdbx_description
1 polymer ?
#
loop_
_entity_poly.entity_id
_entity_poly.type
_entity_poly.pdbx_seq_one_letter_code
_entity_poly.pdbx_strand_id
1 'polypeptide(L)'
;MLSPSESRRGVSEALHDGRWIRDITGSLSVAAIVDYLQIWDAVTAIQLAPEREDRFMRRWTANGTYTARSAYKMLHQGTIPLRGANRI
;
A
#
# COMPACT_ATOMS: atom_id res chain seq x y z
N MET A 1 16.50 17.38 -4.16
CA MET A 1 16.02 16.65 -2.96
C MET A 1 14.57 17.08 -2.75
N LEU A 2 13.63 16.34 -3.32
CA LEU A 2 12.19 16.65 -3.24
C LEU A 2 11.65 16.06 -1.94
N SER A 3 11.26 16.91 -1.00
CA SER A 3 10.52 16.46 0.19
C SER A 3 9.16 15.93 -0.27
N PRO A 4 8.71 14.75 0.18
CA PRO A 4 7.34 14.35 -0.05
C PRO A 4 6.46 15.38 0.65
N SER A 5 5.61 16.09 -0.11
CA SER A 5 4.51 16.81 0.49
C SER A 5 3.68 15.77 1.21
N GLU A 6 3.67 15.78 2.53
CA GLU A 6 2.77 14.96 3.35
C GLU A 6 1.35 15.44 3.11
N SER A 7 0.79 15.03 1.96
CA SER A 7 -0.60 15.26 1.62
C SER A 7 -1.42 14.55 2.68
N ARG A 8 -2.07 15.34 3.54
CA ARG A 8 -2.96 14.85 4.61
C ARG A 8 -4.28 14.30 4.05
N ARG A 9 -4.40 14.27 2.72
CA ARG A 9 -5.56 13.83 1.95
C ARG A 9 -5.62 12.30 1.92
N GLY A 10 -6.80 11.75 2.22
CA GLY A 10 -7.05 10.31 2.08
C GLY A 10 -7.21 9.88 0.62
N VAL A 11 -7.00 8.58 0.34
CA VAL A 11 -7.13 8.02 -1.03
C VAL A 11 -8.52 8.27 -1.62
N SER A 12 -9.58 8.12 -0.83
CA SER A 12 -10.96 8.39 -1.26
C SER A 12 -11.14 9.83 -1.77
N GLU A 13 -10.61 10.81 -1.03
CA GLU A 13 -10.65 12.22 -1.40
C GLU A 13 -9.75 12.52 -2.59
N ALA A 14 -8.59 11.85 -2.70
CA ALA A 14 -7.66 12.02 -3.81
C ALA A 14 -8.23 11.47 -5.13
N LEU A 15 -8.93 10.34 -5.08
CA LEU A 15 -9.55 9.74 -6.26
C LEU A 15 -10.82 10.47 -6.70
N HIS A 16 -11.58 11.02 -5.75
CA HIS A 16 -12.77 11.79 -6.06
C HIS A 16 -12.44 12.99 -6.97
N ASP A 17 -13.11 13.07 -8.11
CA ASP A 17 -12.88 14.05 -9.19
C ASP A 17 -11.42 14.18 -9.66
N GLY A 18 -10.59 13.14 -9.48
CA GLY A 18 -9.20 13.17 -9.90
C GLY A 18 -8.34 14.19 -9.15
N ARG A 19 -8.69 14.56 -7.91
CA ARG A 19 -7.97 15.58 -7.13
C ARG A 19 -6.48 15.26 -6.92
N TRP A 20 -6.08 13.99 -6.96
CA TRP A 20 -4.69 13.53 -6.86
C TRP A 20 -3.76 14.18 -7.91
N ILE A 21 -4.28 14.59 -9.07
CA ILE A 21 -3.51 15.25 -10.13
C ILE A 21 -2.92 16.57 -9.63
N ARG A 22 -3.63 17.27 -8.74
CA ARG A 22 -3.18 18.53 -8.14
C ARG A 22 -2.02 18.35 -7.18
N ASP A 23 -1.81 17.13 -6.72
CA ASP A 23 -0.74 16.78 -5.80
C ASP A 23 0.58 16.47 -6.57
N ILE A 24 0.51 16.36 -7.91
CA ILE A 24 1.69 16.27 -8.78
C ILE A 24 2.37 17.64 -8.81
N THR A 25 3.54 17.73 -8.19
CA THR A 25 4.33 18.95 -8.10
C THR A 25 5.72 18.75 -8.71
N GLY A 26 6.34 19.84 -9.17
CA GLY A 26 7.65 19.82 -9.82
C GLY A 26 7.58 19.88 -11.35
N SER A 27 8.69 19.57 -12.01
CA SER A 27 8.83 19.71 -13.46
C SER A 27 8.17 18.59 -14.24
N LEU A 28 7.37 18.94 -15.25
CA LEU A 28 6.70 18.00 -16.16
C LEU A 28 7.68 17.43 -17.21
N SER A 29 8.58 16.57 -16.77
CA SER A 29 9.45 15.80 -17.67
C SER A 29 8.65 14.74 -18.44
N VAL A 30 9.23 14.21 -19.53
CA VAL A 30 8.62 13.08 -20.27
C VAL A 30 8.38 11.88 -19.35
N ALA A 31 9.32 11.59 -18.43
CA ALA A 31 9.15 10.53 -17.44
C ALA A 31 7.94 10.79 -16.52
N ALA A 32 7.78 12.03 -16.05
CA ALA A 32 6.64 12.40 -15.20
C ALA A 32 5.30 12.29 -15.95
N ILE A 33 5.26 12.55 -17.25
CA ILE A 33 4.06 12.35 -18.09
C ILE A 33 3.74 10.85 -18.19
N VAL A 34 4.75 9.99 -18.38
CA VAL A 34 4.56 8.54 -18.41
C VAL A 34 4.03 8.03 -17.06
N ASP A 35 4.62 8.47 -15.95
CA ASP A 35 4.15 8.11 -14.61
C ASP A 35 2.70 8.56 -14.36
N TYR A 36 2.36 9.78 -14.80
CA TYR A 36 0.99 10.28 -14.74
C TYR A 36 0.01 9.37 -15.50
N LEU A 37 0.32 8.97 -16.73
CA LEU A 37 -0.54 8.10 -17.54
C LEU A 37 -0.73 6.73 -16.88
N GLN A 38 0.34 6.16 -16.33
CA GLN A 38 0.27 4.88 -15.61
C GLN A 38 -0.63 4.96 -14.37
N ILE A 39 -0.52 6.04 -13.59
CA ILE A 39 -1.38 6.25 -12.43
C ILE A 39 -2.83 6.47 -12.88
N TRP A 40 -3.05 7.30 -13.90
CA TRP A 40 -4.38 7.56 -14.46
C TRP A 40 -5.09 6.27 -14.87
N ASP A 41 -4.41 5.42 -15.64
CA ASP A 41 -4.97 4.12 -16.06
C ASP A 41 -5.26 3.20 -14.86
N ALA A 42 -4.36 3.17 -13.87
CA ALA A 42 -4.53 2.35 -12.68
C ALA A 42 -5.71 2.79 -11.81
N VAL A 43 -6.00 4.10 -11.74
CA VAL A 43 -7.00 4.64 -10.81
C VAL A 43 -8.36 4.89 -11.43
N THR A 44 -8.45 5.06 -12.75
CA THR A 44 -9.72 5.38 -13.44
C THR A 44 -10.75 4.25 -13.30
N ALA A 45 -10.31 2.99 -13.22
CA ALA A 45 -11.18 1.84 -13.03
C ALA A 45 -11.59 1.61 -11.56
N ILE A 46 -11.05 2.36 -10.60
CA ILE A 46 -11.33 2.16 -9.18
C ILE A 46 -12.68 2.78 -8.84
N GLN A 47 -13.63 1.93 -8.42
CA GLN A 47 -14.89 2.36 -7.81
C GLN A 47 -14.81 2.17 -6.30
N LEU A 48 -14.77 3.28 -5.55
CA LEU A 48 -14.86 3.24 -4.09
C LEU A 48 -16.29 2.87 -3.68
N ALA A 49 -16.42 1.98 -2.71
CA ALA A 49 -17.69 1.64 -2.09
C ALA A 49 -17.81 2.43 -0.78
N PRO A 50 -18.53 3.58 -0.75
CA PRO A 50 -18.53 4.48 0.41
C PRO A 50 -19.13 3.85 1.67
N GLU A 51 -19.95 2.83 1.52
CA GLU A 51 -20.57 2.09 2.64
C GLU A 51 -19.74 0.91 3.13
N ARG A 52 -18.60 0.62 2.47
CA ARG A 52 -17.75 -0.52 2.81
C ARG A 52 -16.45 -0.03 3.43
N GLU A 53 -16.21 -0.40 4.68
CA GLU A 53 -14.94 -0.12 5.35
C GLU A 53 -13.75 -0.76 4.60
N ASP A 54 -12.65 -0.01 4.56
CA ASP A 54 -11.38 -0.49 4.03
C ASP A 54 -10.92 -1.73 4.79
N ARG A 55 -10.58 -2.78 4.04
CA ARG A 55 -10.07 -4.02 4.63
C ARG A 55 -8.57 -4.09 4.46
N PHE A 56 -7.86 -4.08 5.58
CA PHE A 56 -6.43 -4.37 5.59
C PHE A 56 -6.19 -5.87 5.33
N MET A 57 -5.88 -6.22 4.09
CA MET A 57 -5.52 -7.59 3.72
C MET A 57 -3.99 -7.71 3.63
N ARG A 58 -3.37 -8.44 4.57
CA ARG A 58 -1.95 -8.80 4.41
C ARG A 58 -1.81 -9.93 3.40
N ARG A 59 -0.91 -9.75 2.43
CA ARG A 59 -0.47 -10.80 1.47
C ARG A 59 0.02 -12.10 2.15
N TRP A 60 0.33 -12.04 3.45
CA TRP A 60 0.97 -13.09 4.23
C TRP A 60 0.01 -13.91 5.10
N THR A 61 -1.28 -13.57 5.17
CA THR A 61 -2.32 -14.37 5.84
C THR A 61 -3.45 -14.66 4.86
N ALA A 62 -3.46 -15.89 4.32
CA ALA A 62 -4.45 -16.33 3.33
C ALA A 62 -5.92 -16.15 3.79
N ASN A 63 -6.15 -16.22 5.10
CA ASN A 63 -7.50 -16.17 5.67
C ASN A 63 -7.84 -14.80 6.30
N GLY A 64 -6.96 -13.81 6.21
CA GLY A 64 -7.18 -12.46 6.77
C GLY A 64 -7.19 -12.37 8.30
N THR A 65 -7.11 -13.49 9.04
CA THR A 65 -7.07 -13.48 10.51
C THR A 65 -5.66 -13.25 11.03
N TYR A 66 -5.46 -12.11 11.70
CA TYR A 66 -4.22 -11.78 12.39
C TYR A 66 -4.27 -12.33 13.83
N THR A 67 -3.42 -13.30 14.14
CA THR A 67 -3.24 -13.84 15.50
C THR A 67 -1.84 -13.55 16.01
N ALA A 68 -1.65 -13.58 17.33
CA ALA A 68 -0.31 -13.54 17.93
C ALA A 68 0.63 -14.61 17.32
N ARG A 69 0.07 -15.77 16.96
CA ARG A 69 0.80 -16.86 16.29
C ARG A 69 1.26 -16.50 14.88
N SER A 70 0.41 -15.85 14.06
CA SER A 70 0.83 -15.40 12.73
C SER A 70 1.89 -14.29 12.82
N ALA A 71 1.75 -13.37 13.76
CA ALA A 71 2.75 -12.33 14.01
C ALA A 71 4.11 -12.93 14.40
N TYR A 72 4.11 -13.91 15.30
CA TYR A 72 5.31 -14.63 15.71
C TYR A 72 5.97 -15.38 14.53
N LYS A 73 5.18 -16.08 13.71
CA LYS A 73 5.70 -16.77 12.52
C LYS A 73 6.30 -15.78 11.51
N MET A 74 5.67 -14.62 11.30
CA MET A 74 6.18 -13.57 10.42
C MET A 74 7.50 -12.99 10.92
N LEU A 75 7.59 -12.72 12.23
CA LEU A 75 8.81 -12.20 12.85
C LEU A 75 10.01 -13.13 12.63
N HIS A 76 9.74 -14.44 12.55
CA HIS A 76 10.76 -15.46 12.36
C HIS A 76 10.89 -15.97 10.92
N GLN A 77 10.21 -15.32 9.95
CA GLN A 77 10.29 -15.72 8.55
C GLN A 77 11.66 -15.34 7.99
N GLY A 78 12.50 -16.33 7.73
CA GLY A 78 13.90 -16.14 7.29
C GLY A 78 14.94 -16.25 8.41
N THR A 79 14.53 -16.52 9.65
CA THR A 79 15.47 -16.79 10.73
C THR A 79 16.09 -18.17 10.57
N ILE A 80 17.40 -18.29 10.83
CA ILE A 80 18.08 -19.58 10.81
C ILE A 80 17.67 -20.33 12.09
N PRO A 81 17.07 -21.54 11.99
CA PRO A 81 16.76 -22.32 13.17
C PRO A 81 18.05 -22.65 13.91
N LEU A 82 18.07 -22.35 15.21
CA LEU A 82 19.15 -22.76 16.10
C LEU A 82 19.21 -24.30 16.10
N ARG A 83 20.34 -24.85 15.66
CA ARG A 83 20.56 -26.30 15.68
C ARG A 83 20.46 -26.80 17.12
N GLY A 84 19.46 -27.64 17.41
CA GLY A 84 19.21 -28.21 18.74
C GLY A 84 17.89 -27.79 19.41
N ALA A 85 17.15 -26.82 18.86
CA ALA A 85 15.91 -26.30 19.48
C ALA A 85 14.70 -27.26 19.55
N ASN A 86 14.81 -28.47 18.97
CA ASN A 86 13.76 -29.51 18.98
C ASN A 86 13.99 -30.60 20.06
N ARG A 87 14.85 -30.36 21.06
CA ARG A 87 15.04 -31.25 22.20
C ARG A 87 14.64 -30.54 23.50
N ILE A 88 13.34 -30.43 23.73
CA ILE A 88 12.70 -30.24 25.05
C ILE A 88 11.25 -30.67 24.96
#